data_AF-A0A947GD29-F1
#
_entry.id   AF-A0A947GD29-F1
#
_cell.length_a   1.000
_cell.length_b   1.000
_cell.length_c   1.000
_cell.angle_alpha   90.00
_cell.angle_beta   90.00
_cell.angle_gamma   90.00
#
_symmetry.space_group_name_H-M   'P 1'
#
loop_
_entity.id
_entity.type
_entity.pdbx_description
1 polymer ?
#
loop_
_entity_poly.entity_id
_entity_poly.type
_entity_poly.pdbx_seq_one_letter_code
_entity_poly.pdbx_strand_id
1 'polypeptide(L)'
;MSFQRRVVEWLRACFPTSSVNDQQERMHRFLEESLELAQAAGCSKREALELVDYVFAREVGNRRQEVGGVMVTLAGLCHAMQIDLDEAAEAELDRNWRRIELIRAKQANRRPNSALPQ
;
A
#
# COMPACT_ATOMS: atom_id res chain seq x y z
N MET A 1 12.07 17.52 -0.62
CA MET A 1 10.92 17.16 0.25
C MET A 1 10.94 15.65 0.48
N SER A 2 10.53 15.12 1.65
CA SER A 2 10.54 13.66 1.87
C SER A 2 9.57 12.92 0.94
N PHE A 3 9.83 11.64 0.66
CA PHE A 3 8.96 10.78 -0.14
C PHE A 3 7.52 10.78 0.39
N GLN A 4 7.32 10.54 1.69
CA GLN A 4 6.00 10.55 2.33
C GLN A 4 5.23 11.86 2.10
N ARG A 5 5.89 13.02 2.16
CA ARG A 5 5.22 14.30 1.91
C ARG A 5 4.76 14.42 0.44
N ARG A 6 5.56 13.94 -0.52
CA ARG A 6 5.19 13.94 -1.96
C ARG A 6 4.04 12.99 -2.25
N VAL A 7 4.00 11.83 -1.58
CA VAL A 7 2.84 10.91 -1.64
C VAL A 7 1.58 11.59 -1.11
N VAL A 8 1.66 12.35 -0.01
CA VAL A 8 0.51 13.09 0.53
C VAL A 8 0.04 14.19 -0.43
N GLU A 9 0.94 14.87 -1.12
CA GLU A 9 0.57 15.84 -2.16
C GLU A 9 -0.18 15.18 -3.32
N TRP A 10 0.32 14.03 -3.80
CA TRP A 10 -0.36 13.25 -4.83
C TRP A 10 -1.74 12.78 -4.37
N LEU A 11 -1.86 12.27 -3.13
CA LEU A 11 -3.14 11.85 -2.57
C LEU A 11 -4.16 13.01 -2.56
N ARG A 12 -3.74 14.20 -2.11
CA ARG A 12 -4.60 15.39 -2.10
C ARG A 12 -4.95 15.90 -3.49
N ALA A 13 -4.07 15.69 -4.47
CA ALA A 13 -4.36 16.02 -5.86
C ALA A 13 -5.38 15.04 -6.47
N CYS A 14 -5.39 13.77 -6.07
CA CYS A 14 -6.23 12.74 -6.69
C CYS A 14 -7.58 12.53 -5.99
N PHE A 15 -7.62 12.65 -4.66
CA PHE A 15 -8.74 12.19 -3.84
C PHE A 15 -9.34 13.33 -3.00
N PRO A 16 -10.65 13.28 -2.70
CA PRO A 16 -11.26 14.21 -1.76
C PRO A 16 -10.65 14.02 -0.36
N THR A 17 -10.63 15.09 0.44
CA THR A 17 -10.06 15.10 1.80
C THR A 17 -10.59 13.98 2.70
N SER A 18 -11.86 13.57 2.51
CA SER A 18 -12.46 12.45 3.23
C SER A 18 -11.74 11.12 2.97
N SER A 19 -11.35 10.85 1.73
CA SER A 19 -10.60 9.63 1.33
C SER A 19 -9.11 9.72 1.69
N VAL A 20 -8.50 10.91 1.60
CA VAL A 20 -7.09 11.12 1.98
C VAL A 20 -6.84 10.78 3.45
N ASN A 21 -7.78 11.11 4.33
CA ASN A 21 -7.66 10.91 5.78
C ASN A 21 -8.40 9.65 6.29
N ASP A 22 -9.01 8.86 5.40
CA ASP A 22 -9.71 7.63 5.78
C ASP A 22 -8.68 6.53 6.10
N GLN A 23 -8.45 6.29 7.39
CA GLN A 23 -7.50 5.28 7.86
C GLN A 23 -7.84 3.87 7.38
N GLN A 24 -9.12 3.53 7.24
CA GLN A 24 -9.54 2.19 6.83
C GLN A 24 -9.26 1.99 5.33
N GLU A 25 -9.59 2.97 4.51
CA GLU A 25 -9.30 2.94 3.07
C GLU A 25 -7.79 2.87 2.80
N ARG A 26 -6.99 3.68 3.48
CA ARG A 26 -5.52 3.67 3.32
C ARG A 26 -4.91 2.35 3.79
N MET A 27 -5.46 1.75 4.85
CA MET A 27 -5.04 0.45 5.35
C MET A 27 -5.39 -0.68 4.37
N HIS A 28 -6.59 -0.71 3.79
CA HIS A 28 -6.95 -1.69 2.77
C HIS A 28 -6.08 -1.56 1.52
N ARG A 29 -5.81 -0.34 1.05
CA ARG A 29 -4.90 -0.10 -0.10
C ARG A 29 -3.49 -0.59 0.19
N PHE A 30 -2.97 -0.36 1.39
CA PHE A 30 -1.65 -0.88 1.76
C PHE A 30 -1.64 -2.42 1.81
N LEU A 31 -2.68 -3.05 2.37
CA LEU A 31 -2.79 -4.50 2.45
C LEU A 31 -2.86 -5.13 1.05
N GLU A 32 -3.61 -4.52 0.13
CA GLU A 32 -3.72 -4.95 -1.26
C GLU A 32 -2.35 -4.95 -1.97
N GLU A 33 -1.63 -3.82 -1.95
CA GLU A 33 -0.30 -3.72 -2.58
C GLU A 33 0.71 -4.69 -1.93
N SER A 34 0.61 -4.90 -0.61
CA SER A 34 1.45 -5.88 0.10
C SER A 34 1.17 -7.32 -0.36
N LEU A 35 -0.10 -7.65 -0.62
CA LEU A 35 -0.51 -8.95 -1.15
C LEU A 35 -0.11 -9.11 -2.62
N GLU A 36 -0.22 -8.05 -3.44
CA GLU A 36 0.24 -8.05 -4.83
C GLU A 36 1.77 -8.25 -4.91
N LEU A 37 2.54 -7.58 -4.04
CA LEU A 37 3.98 -7.79 -3.96
C LEU A 37 4.33 -9.22 -3.49
N ALA A 38 3.65 -9.73 -2.46
CA ALA A 38 3.84 -11.10 -2.00
C ALA A 38 3.53 -12.11 -3.11
N GLN A 39 2.44 -11.92 -3.85
CA GLN A 39 2.08 -12.75 -4.99
C GLN A 39 3.15 -12.69 -6.08
N ALA A 40 3.63 -11.50 -6.43
CA ALA A 40 4.69 -11.30 -7.43
C ALA A 40 6.02 -11.96 -7.00
N ALA A 41 6.28 -12.01 -5.70
CA ALA A 41 7.43 -12.71 -5.10
C ALA A 41 7.24 -14.25 -5.00
N GLY A 42 6.12 -14.79 -5.47
CA GLY A 42 5.84 -16.23 -5.51
C GLY A 42 5.11 -16.78 -4.28
N CYS A 43 4.63 -15.92 -3.37
CA CYS A 43 3.81 -16.36 -2.24
C CYS A 43 2.47 -16.90 -2.73
N SER A 44 2.15 -18.13 -2.34
CA SER A 44 0.84 -18.72 -2.63
C SER A 44 -0.24 -18.11 -1.73
N LYS A 45 -1.49 -18.16 -2.20
CA LYS A 45 -2.66 -17.77 -1.38
C LYS A 45 -2.71 -18.53 -0.05
N ARG A 46 -2.31 -19.81 -0.04
CA ARG A 46 -2.29 -20.63 1.18
C ARG A 46 -1.30 -20.08 2.21
N GLU A 47 -0.06 -19.80 1.80
CA GLU A 47 0.96 -19.21 2.68
C GLU A 47 0.54 -17.83 3.20
N ALA A 48 -0.07 -17.00 2.36
CA ALA A 48 -0.61 -15.72 2.78
C ALA A 48 -1.70 -15.87 3.86
N LEU A 49 -2.61 -16.83 3.71
CA LEU A 49 -3.66 -17.10 4.70
C LEU A 49 -3.09 -17.67 6.01
N GLU A 50 -2.08 -18.54 5.94
CA GLU A 50 -1.39 -19.04 7.13
C GLU A 50 -0.73 -17.90 7.92
N LEU A 51 -0.16 -16.90 7.24
CA LEU A 51 0.37 -15.69 7.88
C LEU A 51 -0.72 -14.80 8.49
N VAL A 52 -1.89 -14.71 7.85
CA VAL A 52 -3.06 -14.01 8.42
C VAL A 52 -3.44 -14.68 9.74
N ASP A 53 -3.64 -15.98 9.76
CA ASP A 53 -4.01 -16.69 10.98
C ASP A 53 -2.95 -16.51 12.08
N TYR A 54 -1.67 -16.61 11.72
CA TYR A 54 -0.56 -16.42 12.65
C TYR A 54 -0.51 -15.01 13.26
N VAL A 55 -0.68 -13.95 12.46
CA VAL A 55 -0.62 -12.56 12.93
C VAL A 55 -1.85 -12.21 13.77
N PHE A 56 -3.05 -12.60 13.33
CA PHE A 56 -4.29 -12.26 14.00
C PHE A 56 -4.55 -13.09 15.27
N ALA A 57 -3.80 -14.17 15.51
CA ALA A 57 -3.82 -14.92 16.77
C ALA A 57 -3.00 -14.24 17.91
N ARG A 58 -2.25 -13.17 17.61
CA ARG A 58 -1.40 -12.46 18.58
C ARG A 58 -2.09 -11.22 19.14
N GLU A 59 -1.55 -10.71 20.25
CA GLU A 59 -1.96 -9.39 20.76
C GLU A 59 -1.67 -8.30 19.74
N VAL A 60 -2.54 -7.29 19.69
CA VAL A 60 -2.42 -6.17 18.76
C VAL A 60 -1.16 -5.36 19.06
N GLY A 61 -0.30 -5.23 18.06
CA GLY A 61 0.97 -4.51 18.15
C GLY A 61 0.84 -2.98 18.21
N ASN A 62 1.93 -2.31 18.58
CA ASN A 62 2.01 -0.86 18.57
C ASN A 62 2.19 -0.33 17.13
N ARG A 63 1.30 0.56 16.68
CA ARG A 63 1.31 1.09 15.30
C ARG A 63 2.67 1.65 14.84
N ARG A 64 3.41 2.35 15.70
CA ARG A 64 4.73 2.92 15.34
C ARG A 64 5.75 1.81 15.11
N GLN A 65 5.72 0.78 15.95
CA GLN A 65 6.60 -0.38 15.82
C GLN A 65 6.28 -1.16 14.55
N GLU A 66 4.99 -1.42 14.27
CA GLU A 66 4.59 -2.18 13.08
C GLU A 66 4.94 -1.45 11.78
N VAL A 67 4.83 -0.12 11.73
CA VAL A 67 5.33 0.68 10.59
C VAL A 67 6.83 0.46 10.38
N GLY A 68 7.63 0.44 11.46
CA GLY A 68 9.06 0.13 11.38
C GLY A 68 9.34 -1.29 10.90
N GLY A 69 8.58 -2.26 11.41
CA GLY A 69 8.67 -3.66 10.99
C GLY A 69 8.42 -3.84 9.50
N VAL A 70 7.34 -3.25 8.98
CA VAL A 70 7.02 -3.25 7.54
C VAL A 70 8.15 -2.65 6.71
N MET A 71 8.69 -1.50 7.10
CA MET A 71 9.76 -0.85 6.34
C MET A 71 11.03 -1.71 6.28
N VAL A 72 11.41 -2.35 7.38
CA VAL A 72 12.60 -3.21 7.45
C VAL A 72 12.42 -4.47 6.61
N THR A 73 11.25 -5.14 6.70
CA THR A 73 10.99 -6.37 5.94
C THR A 73 10.83 -6.10 4.45
N LEU A 74 10.20 -4.98 4.07
CA LEU A 74 10.11 -4.55 2.68
C LEU A 74 11.50 -4.30 2.08
N ALA A 75 12.38 -3.58 2.78
CA ALA A 75 13.75 -3.35 2.32
C ALA A 75 14.55 -4.66 2.18
N GLY A 76 14.40 -5.60 3.13
CA GLY A 76 15.02 -6.92 3.05
C GLY A 76 14.50 -7.75 1.87
N LEU A 77 13.20 -7.72 1.60
CA LEU A 77 12.60 -8.40 0.46
C LEU A 77 13.08 -7.80 -0.87
N CYS A 78 13.11 -6.47 -1.00
CA CYS A 78 13.65 -5.76 -2.17
C CYS A 78 15.11 -6.15 -2.43
N HIS A 79 15.94 -6.22 -1.39
CA HIS A 79 17.32 -6.70 -1.53
C HIS A 79 17.39 -8.13 -2.07
N ALA A 80 16.57 -9.05 -1.54
CA ALA A 80 16.52 -10.44 -2.01
C ALA A 80 16.05 -10.57 -3.46
N MET A 81 15.17 -9.67 -3.91
CA MET A 81 14.69 -9.59 -5.30
C MET A 81 15.59 -8.74 -6.22
N GLN A 82 16.69 -8.17 -5.70
CA GLN A 82 17.57 -7.25 -6.42
C GLN A 82 16.84 -6.02 -7.00
N ILE A 83 15.86 -5.50 -6.25
CA ILE A 83 15.12 -4.28 -6.59
C ILE A 83 15.60 -3.14 -5.68
N ASP A 84 15.98 -2.01 -6.28
CA ASP A 84 16.22 -0.78 -5.52
C ASP A 84 14.88 -0.23 -5.03
N LEU A 85 14.70 -0.19 -3.71
CA LEU A 85 13.45 0.21 -3.07
C LEU A 85 13.11 1.67 -3.36
N ASP A 86 14.11 2.56 -3.30
CA ASP A 86 13.89 3.99 -3.47
C ASP A 86 13.57 4.32 -4.93
N GLU A 87 14.31 3.76 -5.89
CA GLU A 87 14.04 3.92 -7.32
C GLU A 87 12.64 3.42 -7.70
N ALA A 88 12.26 2.23 -7.22
CA ALA A 88 10.93 1.67 -7.47
C ALA A 88 9.81 2.56 -6.91
N ALA A 89 9.99 3.09 -5.70
CA ALA A 89 9.02 3.97 -5.05
C ALA A 89 8.86 5.30 -5.82
N GLU A 90 9.95 5.89 -6.28
CA GLU A 90 9.92 7.12 -7.09
C GLU A 90 9.26 6.89 -8.45
N ALA A 91 9.63 5.80 -9.15
CA ALA A 91 9.06 5.47 -10.45
C ALA A 91 7.54 5.28 -10.39
N GLU A 92 7.03 4.61 -9.34
CA GLU A 92 5.58 4.41 -9.18
C GLU A 92 4.87 5.71 -8.80
N LEU A 93 5.47 6.57 -7.96
CA LEU A 93 4.89 7.89 -7.66
C LEU A 93 4.79 8.76 -8.92
N ASP A 94 5.83 8.79 -9.75
CA ASP A 94 5.85 9.50 -11.03
C ASP A 94 4.79 8.95 -12.00
N ARG A 95 4.67 7.62 -12.08
CA ARG A 95 3.63 6.96 -12.88
C ARG A 95 2.23 7.33 -12.40
N ASN A 96 2.02 7.41 -11.09
CA ASN A 96 0.75 7.80 -10.49
C ASN A 96 0.38 9.26 -10.80
N TRP A 97 1.36 10.18 -10.81
CA TRP A 97 1.14 11.55 -11.28
C TRP A 97 0.72 11.61 -12.75
N ARG A 98 1.38 10.84 -13.63
CA ARG A 98 1.03 10.78 -15.06
C ARG A 98 -0.37 10.21 -15.32
N ARG A 99 -0.95 9.47 -14.36
CA ARG A 99 -2.26 8.81 -14.46
C ARG A 99 -3.36 9.49 -13.65
N ILE A 100 -3.15 10.73 -13.20
CA ILE A 100 -4.06 11.43 -12.28
C ILE A 100 -5.51 11.48 -12.77
N GLU A 101 -5.73 11.72 -14.06
CA GLU A 101 -7.09 11.80 -14.64
C GLU A 101 -7.81 10.45 -14.60
N LEU A 102 -7.10 9.37 -14.93
CA LEU A 102 -7.63 8.01 -14.85
C LEU A 102 -7.96 7.62 -13.41
N ILE A 103 -7.09 7.96 -12.46
CA ILE A 103 -7.30 7.67 -11.03
C ILE A 103 -8.54 8.43 -10.51
N ARG A 104 -8.68 9.70 -10.86
CA ARG A 104 -9.87 10.51 -10.51
C ARG A 104 -11.15 9.92 -11.10
N ALA A 105 -11.11 9.49 -12.37
CA ALA A 105 -12.26 8.86 -13.02
C ALA A 105 -12.68 7.55 -12.34
N LYS A 106 -11.72 6.70 -11.95
CA LYS A 106 -12.00 5.49 -11.16
C LYS A 106 -12.61 5.82 -9.80
N GLN A 107 -12.08 6.82 -9.11
CA GLN A 107 -12.60 7.24 -7.81
C GLN A 107 -14.03 7.78 -7.90
N ALA A 108 -14.36 8.54 -8.95
CA ALA A 108 -15.71 9.08 -9.15
C ALA A 108 -16.77 7.97 -9.33
N ASN A 109 -16.37 6.82 -9.86
CA ASN A 109 -17.25 5.67 -10.11
C ASN A 109 -17.30 4.66 -8.95
N ARG A 110 -16.52 4.89 -7.88
CA ARG A 110 -16.44 3.96 -6.75
C ARG A 110 -17.72 4.01 -5.92
N ARG A 111 -18.29 2.83 -5.64
CA ARG A 111 -19.42 2.70 -4.69
C ARG A 111 -18.92 2.82 -3.24
N PRO A 112 -19.62 3.55 -2.36
CA PRO A 112 -19.30 3.57 -0.93
C PRO A 112 -19.36 2.15 -0.32
N ASN A 113 -18.51 1.88 0.67
CA ASN A 113 -18.52 0.68 1.53
C ASN A 113 -18.07 -0.68 0.93
N SER A 114 -17.32 -0.71 -0.17
CA SER A 114 -16.60 -1.94 -0.57
C SER A 114 -15.16 -1.94 -0.04
N ALA A 115 -14.77 -3.01 0.64
CA ALA A 115 -13.39 -3.27 1.04
C ALA A 115 -12.48 -3.60 -0.16
N LEU A 116 -13.07 -4.07 -1.26
CA LEU A 116 -12.37 -4.42 -2.49
C LEU A 116 -12.42 -3.25 -3.50
N PRO A 117 -11.32 -2.98 -4.22
CA PRO A 117 -11.33 -2.10 -5.40
C PRO A 117 -12.27 -2.65 -6.47
N GLN A 118 -12.86 -1.76 -7.27
CA GLN A 118 -13.59 -2.09 -8.50
C GLN A 118 -12.71 -1.80 -9.72
#